data_AF-A0A212J0X5-F1
#
_entry.id   AF-A0A212J0X5-F1
#
_cell.length_a   1.000
_cell.length_b   1.000
_cell.length_c   1.000
_cell.angle_alpha   90.00
_cell.angle_beta   90.00
_cell.angle_gamma   90.00
#
_symmetry.space_group_name_H-M   'P 1'
#
loop_
_entity.id
_entity.type
_entity.pdbx_description
1 polymer ?
#
loop_
_entity_poly.entity_id
_entity_poly.type
_entity_poly.pdbx_seq_one_letter_code
_entity_poly.pdbx_strand_id
1 'polypeptide(L)'
;MDLRAFWLTTGKLRPFGLFKLPHLTALGIFALICLGIILWKEKLREPKADRMCRIIMFFVLASQQALYYIWSLKSGMSLVNILPLHICGFSVFLCLIALVNQDAKLFSIIYFFAFSGTLQAILTPSMDGYNFPHFRFFQFFAGHILIITVALYFKVVKGFKIKFLSLLQAFVVLNILAAAAFAANIMSGTNYMFLLHKPDSFSLLSVLAPWPYYLIELELLGFIVFLLIYATTNIKSLVSFLHRFWKRPWVSPKQDIKGGV
;
A
#
# COMPACT_ATOMS: atom_id res chain seq x y z
N MET A 1 28.56 12.55 -8.07
CA MET A 1 27.21 13.04 -7.70
C MET A 1 27.40 14.19 -6.73
N ASP A 2 26.92 15.39 -7.03
CA ASP A 2 27.01 16.51 -6.09
C ASP A 2 26.04 16.26 -4.91
N LEU A 3 26.61 16.05 -3.73
CA LEU A 3 25.85 15.80 -2.50
C LEU A 3 24.97 16.98 -2.10
N ARG A 4 25.35 18.21 -2.50
CA ARG A 4 24.51 19.39 -2.31
C ARG A 4 23.31 19.33 -3.24
N ALA A 5 23.48 19.11 -4.54
CA ALA A 5 22.35 18.95 -5.47
C ALA A 5 21.42 17.75 -5.15
N PHE A 6 21.96 16.70 -4.53
CA PHE A 6 21.18 15.54 -4.07
C PHE A 6 20.26 15.87 -2.88
N TRP A 7 20.72 16.76 -1.98
CA TRP A 7 20.09 17.02 -0.67
C TRP A 7 19.38 18.39 -0.57
N LEU A 8 19.96 19.42 -1.19
CA LEU A 8 19.52 20.81 -1.21
C LEU A 8 19.07 21.14 -2.63
N THR A 9 17.80 21.45 -2.81
CA THR A 9 17.27 21.92 -4.10
C THR A 9 17.95 23.21 -4.53
N THR A 10 18.73 23.14 -5.60
CA THR A 10 19.21 24.33 -6.35
C THR A 10 18.67 24.37 -7.80
N GLY A 11 17.65 23.57 -8.13
CA GLY A 11 17.13 23.48 -9.51
C GLY A 11 15.61 23.42 -9.62
N LYS A 12 15.08 24.02 -10.70
CA LYS A 12 13.65 24.07 -11.08
C LYS A 12 12.94 22.73 -10.80
N LEU A 13 11.81 22.79 -10.09
CA LEU A 13 10.86 21.69 -9.96
C LEU A 13 10.51 21.18 -11.37
N ARG A 14 10.85 19.93 -11.66
CA ARG A 14 10.50 19.30 -12.94
C ARG A 14 9.27 18.42 -12.73
N PRO A 15 8.34 18.33 -13.69
CA PRO A 15 7.24 17.37 -13.59
C PRO A 15 7.80 15.94 -13.55
N PHE A 16 7.10 15.04 -12.85
CA PHE A 16 7.52 13.64 -12.77
C PHE A 16 7.39 12.96 -14.14
N GLY A 17 8.45 12.27 -14.56
CA GLY A 17 8.45 11.48 -15.79
C GLY A 17 7.82 10.11 -15.58
N LEU A 18 6.48 10.02 -15.71
CA LEU A 18 5.77 8.75 -15.61
C LEU A 18 6.29 7.76 -16.68
N PHE A 19 6.56 6.53 -16.24
CA PHE A 19 7.15 5.44 -17.04
C PHE A 19 8.46 5.78 -17.76
N LYS A 20 9.21 6.78 -17.26
CA LYS A 20 10.60 7.01 -17.68
C LYS A 20 11.56 6.09 -16.95
N LEU A 21 12.81 6.01 -17.42
CA LEU A 21 13.82 5.09 -16.92
C LEU A 21 13.93 5.06 -15.37
N PRO A 22 14.00 6.18 -14.63
CA PRO A 22 14.06 6.12 -13.16
C PRO A 22 12.82 5.44 -12.53
N HIS A 23 11.64 5.71 -13.06
CA HIS A 23 10.39 5.09 -12.61
C HIS A 23 10.36 3.59 -12.92
N LEU A 24 10.70 3.21 -14.16
CA LEU A 24 10.75 1.81 -14.57
C LEU A 24 11.77 1.01 -13.76
N THR A 25 12.92 1.60 -13.43
CA THR A 25 13.90 0.98 -12.53
C THR A 25 13.32 0.76 -11.14
N ALA A 26 12.62 1.74 -10.56
CA ALA A 26 11.96 1.58 -9.26
C ALA A 26 10.89 0.46 -9.28
N LEU A 27 10.08 0.40 -10.34
CA LEU A 27 9.10 -0.68 -10.55
C LEU A 27 9.76 -2.04 -10.76
N GLY A 28 10.89 -2.10 -11.46
CA GLY A 28 11.69 -3.31 -11.64
C GLY A 28 12.24 -3.83 -10.31
N ILE A 29 12.80 -2.94 -9.47
CA ILE A 29 13.26 -3.29 -8.12
C ILE A 29 12.11 -3.80 -7.27
N PHE A 30 10.96 -3.11 -7.30
CA PHE A 30 9.75 -3.54 -6.61
C PHE A 30 9.35 -4.97 -7.02
N ALA A 31 9.25 -5.24 -8.32
CA ALA A 31 8.89 -6.55 -8.85
C ALA A 31 9.88 -7.64 -8.43
N LEU A 32 11.19 -7.36 -8.49
CA LEU A 32 12.24 -8.30 -8.08
C LEU A 32 12.17 -8.62 -6.58
N ILE A 33 11.89 -7.64 -5.73
CA ILE A 33 11.71 -7.86 -4.28
C ILE A 33 10.48 -8.75 -4.02
N CYS A 34 9.34 -8.45 -4.65
CA CYS A 34 8.15 -9.27 -4.52
C CYS A 34 8.38 -10.70 -5.01
N LEU A 35 9.02 -10.87 -6.16
CA LEU A 35 9.38 -12.18 -6.70
C LEU A 35 10.31 -12.93 -5.76
N GLY A 36 11.34 -12.27 -5.23
CA GLY A 36 12.27 -12.86 -4.28
C GLY A 36 11.58 -13.37 -3.01
N ILE A 37 10.66 -12.60 -2.42
CA ILE A 37 9.86 -13.06 -1.27
C ILE A 37 9.07 -14.32 -1.61
N ILE A 38 8.44 -14.37 -2.79
CA ILE A 38 7.61 -15.49 -3.21
C ILE A 38 8.45 -16.75 -3.47
N LEU A 39 9.54 -16.61 -4.22
CA LEU A 39 10.40 -17.74 -4.62
C LEU A 39 11.17 -18.31 -3.42
N TRP A 40 11.65 -17.47 -2.50
CA TRP A 40 12.46 -17.90 -1.37
C TRP A 40 11.67 -18.02 -0.06
N LYS A 41 10.34 -18.03 -0.11
CA LYS A 41 9.47 -18.04 1.09
C LYS A 41 9.81 -19.14 2.10
N GLU A 42 10.20 -20.33 1.65
CA GLU A 42 10.52 -21.45 2.55
C GLU A 42 11.82 -21.20 3.31
N LYS A 43 12.84 -20.67 2.63
CA LYS A 43 14.10 -20.24 3.28
C LYS A 43 13.86 -19.06 4.22
N LEU A 44 13.00 -18.12 3.84
CA LEU A 44 12.65 -16.97 4.66
C LEU A 44 11.84 -17.36 5.91
N ARG A 45 11.23 -18.54 5.97
CA ARG A 45 10.56 -19.07 7.18
C ARG A 45 11.54 -19.61 8.22
N GLU A 46 12.79 -19.87 7.86
CA GLU A 46 13.80 -20.30 8.81
C GLU A 46 13.98 -19.24 9.91
N PRO A 47 14.04 -19.61 11.21
CA PRO A 47 13.99 -18.64 12.31
C PRO A 47 15.05 -17.53 12.24
N LYS A 48 16.28 -17.87 11.80
CA LYS A 48 17.38 -16.91 11.65
C LYS A 48 17.14 -15.95 10.48
N ALA A 49 16.76 -16.48 9.32
CA ALA A 49 16.45 -15.66 8.14
C ALA A 49 15.24 -14.76 8.42
N ASP A 50 14.19 -15.31 9.03
CA ASP A 50 12.98 -14.58 9.37
C ASP A 50 13.27 -13.37 10.28
N ARG A 51 14.04 -13.61 11.35
CA ARG A 51 14.46 -12.55 12.27
C ARG A 51 15.32 -11.51 11.58
N MET A 52 16.29 -11.92 10.77
CA MET A 52 17.20 -11.02 10.08
C MET A 52 16.46 -10.15 9.06
N CYS A 53 15.56 -10.73 8.26
CA CYS A 53 14.73 -9.98 7.32
C CYS A 53 13.86 -8.93 8.01
N ARG A 54 13.22 -9.27 9.14
CA ARG A 54 12.44 -8.29 9.89
C ARG A 54 13.29 -7.16 10.48
N ILE A 55 14.47 -7.49 11.01
CA ILE A 55 15.41 -6.49 11.54
C ILE A 55 15.88 -5.55 10.42
N ILE A 56 16.26 -6.09 9.27
CA ILE A 56 16.69 -5.29 8.10
C ILE A 56 15.53 -4.39 7.65
N MET A 57 14.33 -4.94 7.43
CA MET A 57 13.16 -4.14 7.04
C MET A 57 12.87 -3.04 8.05
N PHE A 58 12.97 -3.33 9.35
CA PHE A 58 12.74 -2.36 10.41
C PHE A 58 13.75 -1.22 10.34
N PHE A 59 15.06 -1.52 10.29
CA PHE A 59 16.08 -0.48 10.28
C PHE A 59 16.06 0.33 8.99
N VAL A 60 15.80 -0.28 7.84
CA VAL A 60 15.68 0.47 6.58
C VAL A 60 14.44 1.37 6.60
N LEU A 61 13.29 0.88 7.10
CA LEU A 61 12.03 1.62 7.22
C LEU A 61 11.97 2.62 8.39
N ALA A 62 12.88 2.52 9.36
CA ALA A 62 13.08 3.54 10.38
C ALA A 62 14.02 4.64 9.85
N SER A 63 15.11 4.24 9.20
CA SER A 63 16.15 5.15 8.73
C SER A 63 15.67 6.09 7.64
N GLN A 64 14.96 5.60 6.62
CA GLN A 64 14.38 6.47 5.58
C GLN A 64 13.37 7.50 6.16
N GLN A 65 12.68 7.18 7.26
CA GLN A 65 11.62 7.98 7.87
C GLN A 65 12.26 9.06 8.73
N ALA A 66 13.28 8.67 9.50
CA ALA A 66 14.14 9.61 10.19
C ALA A 66 14.80 10.58 9.21
N LEU A 67 15.34 10.09 8.09
CA LEU A 67 15.93 10.93 7.05
C LEU A 67 14.90 11.86 6.41
N TYR A 68 13.67 11.39 6.19
CA TYR A 68 12.57 12.26 5.72
C TYR A 68 12.27 13.38 6.71
N TYR A 69 12.18 13.10 8.01
CA TYR A 69 11.95 14.12 9.02
C TYR A 69 13.12 15.11 9.14
N ILE A 70 14.35 14.61 9.14
CA ILE A 70 15.55 15.46 9.16
C ILE A 70 15.57 16.38 7.94
N TRP A 71 15.30 15.84 6.75
CA TRP A 71 15.23 16.63 5.52
C TRP A 71 14.11 17.68 5.59
N SER A 72 12.90 17.29 6.00
CA SER A 72 11.74 18.19 6.03
C SER A 72 11.94 19.35 7.02
N LEU A 73 12.49 19.07 8.21
CA LEU A 73 12.81 20.10 9.19
C LEU A 73 13.89 21.05 8.67
N LYS A 74 14.94 20.54 8.02
CA LYS A 74 15.99 21.36 7.40
C LYS A 74 15.49 22.17 6.22
N SER A 75 14.46 21.70 5.52
CA SER A 75 13.79 22.42 4.44
C SER A 75 12.80 23.48 4.94
N GLY A 76 12.66 23.66 6.26
CA GLY A 76 11.77 24.67 6.86
C GLY A 76 10.30 24.28 6.85
N MET A 77 9.97 23.00 6.62
CA MET A 77 8.59 22.53 6.67
C MET A 77 8.06 22.58 8.11
N SER A 78 6.84 23.08 8.29
CA SER A 78 6.23 23.17 9.62
C SER A 78 5.96 21.78 10.21
N LEU A 79 5.94 21.67 11.55
CA LEU A 79 5.66 20.43 12.25
C LEU A 79 4.31 19.82 11.86
N VAL A 80 3.32 20.67 11.62
CA VAL A 80 1.98 20.22 11.23
C VAL A 80 1.96 19.62 9.83
N ASN A 81 2.86 20.01 8.93
CA ASN A 81 2.96 19.45 7.57
C ASN A 81 3.71 18.10 7.52
N ILE A 82 4.50 17.77 8.54
CA ILE A 82 5.24 16.51 8.62
C ILE A 82 4.52 15.42 9.42
N LEU A 83 3.34 15.69 10.00
CA LEU A 83 2.58 14.68 10.72
C LEU A 83 2.26 13.48 9.81
N PRO A 84 2.27 12.25 10.35
CA PRO A 84 2.03 11.04 9.56
C PRO A 84 0.53 10.80 9.31
N LEU A 85 -0.20 11.83 8.91
CA LEU A 85 -1.66 11.79 8.68
C LEU A 85 -2.04 11.35 7.25
N HIS A 86 -1.06 11.15 6.37
CA HIS A 86 -1.27 10.39 5.13
C HIS A 86 -1.28 8.88 5.42
N ILE A 87 -2.06 8.13 4.63
CA ILE A 87 -2.13 6.65 4.70
C ILE A 87 -0.73 6.02 4.72
N CYS A 88 0.16 6.41 3.80
CA CYS A 88 1.51 5.85 3.72
C CYS A 88 2.36 6.22 4.94
N GLY A 89 2.28 7.48 5.41
CA GLY A 89 2.98 7.95 6.60
C GLY A 89 2.57 7.18 7.85
N PHE A 90 1.27 7.01 8.06
CA PHE A 90 0.73 6.19 9.15
C PHE A 90 1.14 4.71 9.01
N SER A 91 1.10 4.18 7.78
CA SER A 91 1.48 2.79 7.49
C SER A 91 2.94 2.48 7.83
N VAL A 92 3.86 3.45 7.69
CA VAL A 92 5.26 3.29 8.13
C VAL A 92 5.31 2.90 9.61
N PHE A 93 4.61 3.63 10.48
CA PHE A 93 4.61 3.35 11.92
C PHE A 93 3.95 2.01 12.25
N LEU A 94 2.82 1.68 11.59
CA LEU A 94 2.20 0.37 11.75
C LEU A 94 3.16 -0.76 11.36
N CYS A 95 3.88 -0.61 10.24
CA CYS A 95 4.89 -1.58 9.81
C CYS A 95 6.03 -1.73 10.82
N LEU A 96 6.55 -0.63 11.37
CA LEU A 96 7.61 -0.68 12.39
C LEU A 96 7.16 -1.47 13.63
N ILE A 97 5.93 -1.21 14.11
CA ILE A 97 5.35 -1.94 15.24
C ILE A 97 5.14 -3.42 14.88
N ALA A 98 4.57 -3.70 13.71
CA ALA A 98 4.28 -5.05 13.24
C ALA A 98 5.56 -5.89 13.05
N LEU A 99 6.66 -5.29 12.58
CA LEU A 99 7.94 -5.98 12.41
C LEU A 99 8.53 -6.49 13.73
N VAL A 100 8.23 -5.81 14.84
CA VAL A 100 8.64 -6.21 16.19
C VAL A 100 7.67 -7.23 16.79
N ASN A 101 6.38 -6.87 16.88
CA ASN A 101 5.40 -7.67 17.61
C ASN A 101 4.76 -8.81 16.80
N GLN A 102 4.85 -8.75 15.47
CA GLN A 102 4.26 -9.71 14.53
C GLN A 102 2.75 -9.89 14.74
N ASP A 103 2.05 -8.80 15.09
CA ASP A 103 0.61 -8.85 15.37
C ASP A 103 -0.24 -8.99 14.10
N ALA A 104 -1.14 -9.98 14.09
CA ALA A 104 -1.97 -10.30 12.93
C ALA A 104 -3.09 -9.26 12.66
N LYS A 105 -3.51 -8.49 13.67
CA LYS A 105 -4.50 -7.41 13.49
C LYS A 105 -3.84 -6.22 12.79
N LEU A 106 -2.67 -5.79 13.27
CA LEU A 106 -1.86 -4.75 12.62
C LEU A 106 -1.51 -5.12 11.18
N PHE A 107 -1.09 -6.36 10.96
CA PHE A 107 -0.86 -6.89 9.61
C PHE A 107 -2.05 -6.66 8.70
N SER A 108 -3.28 -6.93 9.16
CA SER A 108 -4.45 -6.82 8.30
C SER A 108 -4.69 -5.37 7.87
N ILE A 109 -4.51 -4.41 8.77
CA ILE A 109 -4.62 -2.97 8.47
C ILE A 109 -3.55 -2.57 7.44
N ILE A 110 -2.28 -2.94 7.71
CA ILE A 110 -1.15 -2.69 6.81
C ILE A 110 -1.42 -3.29 5.42
N TYR A 111 -1.96 -4.51 5.37
CA TYR A 111 -2.23 -5.21 4.13
C TYR A 111 -3.22 -4.44 3.25
N PHE A 112 -4.35 -4.01 3.82
CA PHE A 112 -5.31 -3.21 3.06
C PHE A 112 -4.71 -1.88 2.62
N PHE A 113 -4.00 -1.16 3.50
CA PHE A 113 -3.41 0.14 3.16
C PHE A 113 -2.31 0.03 2.09
N ALA A 114 -1.50 -1.03 2.16
CA ALA A 114 -0.43 -1.29 1.21
C ALA A 114 -0.98 -1.54 -0.21
N PHE A 115 -2.01 -2.37 -0.34
CA PHE A 115 -2.55 -2.76 -1.64
C PHE A 115 -3.63 -1.83 -2.19
N SER A 116 -4.21 -0.93 -1.36
CA SER A 116 -5.13 0.11 -1.82
C SER A 116 -4.42 1.41 -2.21
N GLY A 117 -3.62 1.98 -1.29
CA GLY A 117 -3.04 3.31 -1.43
C GLY A 117 -1.57 3.27 -1.84
N THR A 118 -0.74 2.50 -1.13
CA THR A 118 0.70 2.48 -1.36
C THR A 118 1.07 1.93 -2.74
N LEU A 119 0.35 0.91 -3.22
CA LEU A 119 0.51 0.37 -4.56
C LEU A 119 0.17 1.41 -5.64
N GLN A 120 -0.90 2.19 -5.44
CA GLN A 120 -1.24 3.29 -6.35
C GLN A 120 -0.14 4.36 -6.35
N ALA A 121 0.40 4.70 -5.18
CA ALA A 121 1.46 5.70 -5.06
C ALA A 121 2.76 5.32 -5.77
N ILE A 122 3.07 4.02 -5.94
CA ILE A 122 4.23 3.60 -6.75
C ILE A 122 3.93 3.51 -8.24
N LEU A 123 2.67 3.27 -8.63
CA LEU A 123 2.27 3.16 -10.05
C LEU A 123 2.02 4.54 -10.69
N THR A 124 1.38 5.43 -9.95
CA THR A 124 1.04 6.80 -10.35
C THR A 124 1.49 7.79 -9.26
N PRO A 125 2.81 8.00 -9.09
CA PRO A 125 3.33 8.84 -8.03
C PRO A 125 2.99 10.31 -8.24
N SER A 126 2.50 10.96 -7.18
CA SER A 126 2.39 12.41 -7.07
C SER A 126 3.57 12.94 -6.26
N MET A 127 4.61 13.42 -6.93
CA MET A 127 5.77 14.04 -6.26
C MET A 127 5.85 15.52 -6.59
N ASP A 128 6.05 16.34 -5.55
CA ASP A 128 6.07 17.81 -5.59
C ASP A 128 7.37 18.37 -6.20
N GLY A 129 7.76 17.87 -7.37
CA GLY A 129 8.92 18.33 -8.14
C GLY A 129 10.29 17.85 -7.65
N TYR A 130 10.37 17.19 -6.50
CA TYR A 130 11.61 16.56 -5.98
C TYR A 130 11.88 15.19 -6.62
N ASN A 131 12.18 15.21 -7.91
CA ASN A 131 12.34 14.01 -8.75
C ASN A 131 13.80 13.53 -8.84
N PHE A 132 14.01 12.36 -9.45
CA PHE A 132 15.36 11.80 -9.65
C PHE A 132 16.32 12.85 -10.25
N PRO A 133 17.54 13.00 -9.71
CA PRO A 133 18.21 12.17 -8.70
C PRO A 133 18.10 12.69 -7.25
N HIS A 134 17.05 13.44 -6.90
CA HIS A 134 16.92 14.02 -5.56
C HIS A 134 16.65 12.96 -4.47
N PHE A 135 17.13 13.20 -3.24
CA PHE A 135 16.92 12.33 -2.08
C PHE A 135 15.46 11.85 -1.91
N ARG A 136 14.50 12.77 -2.03
CA ARG A 136 13.06 12.49 -1.90
C ARG A 136 12.55 11.42 -2.88
N PHE A 137 13.10 11.34 -4.09
CA PHE A 137 12.76 10.27 -5.02
C PHE A 137 13.09 8.90 -4.41
N PHE A 138 14.32 8.72 -3.93
CA PHE A 138 14.76 7.46 -3.34
C PHE A 138 14.01 7.14 -2.06
N GLN A 139 13.82 8.12 -1.19
CA GLN A 139 13.09 7.96 0.06
C GLN A 139 11.62 7.59 -0.18
N PHE A 140 10.96 8.23 -1.15
CA PHE A 140 9.58 7.94 -1.53
C PHE A 140 9.44 6.49 -1.99
N PHE A 141 10.19 6.08 -3.03
CA PHE A 141 10.06 4.72 -3.55
C PHE A 141 10.50 3.66 -2.54
N ALA A 142 11.59 3.88 -1.81
CA ALA A 142 12.03 2.94 -0.77
C ALA A 142 10.97 2.72 0.32
N GLY A 143 10.38 3.81 0.83
CA GLY A 143 9.32 3.72 1.86
C GLY A 143 8.09 2.96 1.36
N HIS A 144 7.60 3.30 0.16
CA HIS A 144 6.40 2.66 -0.39
C HIS A 144 6.63 1.19 -0.75
N ILE A 145 7.77 0.87 -1.37
CA ILE A 145 8.16 -0.52 -1.66
C ILE A 145 8.25 -1.33 -0.36
N LEU A 146 8.85 -0.78 0.70
CA LEU A 146 8.98 -1.47 1.97
C LEU A 146 7.65 -1.71 2.67
N ILE A 147 6.69 -0.78 2.64
CA ILE A 147 5.34 -1.01 3.19
C ILE A 147 4.69 -2.22 2.51
N ILE A 148 4.74 -2.29 1.17
CA ILE A 148 4.18 -3.43 0.42
C ILE A 148 4.97 -4.72 0.69
N THR A 149 6.30 -4.61 0.81
CA THR A 149 7.19 -5.73 1.14
C THR A 149 6.84 -6.32 2.50
N VAL A 150 6.63 -5.49 3.52
CA VAL A 150 6.20 -5.93 4.86
C VAL A 150 4.84 -6.62 4.82
N ALA A 151 3.86 -6.04 4.11
CA ALA A 151 2.55 -6.65 3.92
C ALA A 151 2.65 -8.02 3.24
N LEU A 152 3.41 -8.12 2.15
CA LEU A 152 3.61 -9.36 1.41
C LEU A 152 4.37 -10.40 2.25
N TYR A 153 5.38 -9.97 2.99
CA TYR A 153 6.18 -10.82 3.87
C TYR A 153 5.32 -11.50 4.94
N PHE A 154 4.51 -10.73 5.67
CA PHE A 154 3.61 -11.30 6.68
C PHE A 154 2.56 -12.22 6.06
N LYS A 155 2.08 -11.90 4.85
CA LYS A 155 1.12 -12.74 4.13
C LYS A 155 1.70 -14.07 3.68
N VAL A 156 2.86 -14.05 3.01
CA VAL A 156 3.44 -15.20 2.29
C VAL A 156 4.37 -16.02 3.19
N VAL A 157 5.26 -15.35 3.92
CA VAL A 157 6.26 -16.00 4.77
C VAL A 157 5.63 -16.41 6.10
N LYS A 158 4.99 -15.47 6.81
CA LYS A 158 4.35 -15.73 8.11
C LYS A 158 2.96 -16.38 8.01
N GLY A 159 2.39 -16.44 6.81
CA GLY A 159 1.13 -17.15 6.55
C GLY A 159 -0.10 -16.49 7.17
N PHE A 160 -0.06 -15.19 7.46
CA PHE A 160 -1.19 -14.49 8.06
C PHE A 160 -2.40 -14.45 7.12
N LYS A 161 -3.59 -14.64 7.70
CA LYS A 161 -4.85 -14.74 6.96
C LYS A 161 -5.64 -13.45 7.09
N ILE A 162 -6.21 -13.00 5.97
CA ILE A 162 -7.10 -11.83 5.93
C ILE A 162 -8.52 -12.34 6.15
N LYS A 163 -9.16 -11.91 7.24
CA LYS A 163 -10.56 -12.24 7.53
C LYS A 163 -11.47 -11.10 7.06
N PHE A 164 -12.74 -11.39 6.81
CA PHE A 164 -13.71 -10.36 6.42
C PHE A 164 -13.84 -9.27 7.50
N LEU A 165 -13.87 -9.66 8.79
CA LEU A 165 -13.88 -8.69 9.89
C LEU A 165 -12.65 -7.77 9.87
N SER A 166 -11.50 -8.27 9.43
CA SER A 166 -10.29 -7.46 9.31
C SER A 166 -10.38 -6.38 8.23
N LEU A 167 -11.18 -6.60 7.17
CA LEU A 167 -11.51 -5.57 6.18
C LEU A 167 -12.25 -4.41 6.86
N LEU A 168 -13.32 -4.73 7.59
CA LEU A 168 -14.13 -3.71 8.26
C LEU A 168 -13.29 -2.94 9.29
N GLN A 169 -12.44 -3.64 10.04
CA GLN A 169 -11.52 -3.01 11.00
C GLN A 169 -10.54 -2.06 10.31
N ALA A 170 -9.90 -2.48 9.22
CA ALA A 170 -8.99 -1.63 8.47
C ALA A 170 -9.71 -0.41 7.88
N PHE A 171 -10.95 -0.57 7.43
CA PHE A 171 -11.75 0.50 6.86
C PHE A 171 -12.21 1.51 7.91
N VAL A 172 -12.55 1.06 9.12
CA VAL A 172 -12.81 1.93 10.27
C VAL A 172 -11.54 2.71 10.65
N VAL A 173 -10.38 2.05 10.69
CA VAL A 173 -9.10 2.73 10.97
C VAL A 173 -8.77 3.78 9.91
N LEU A 174 -9.05 3.48 8.63
CA LEU A 174 -8.90 4.45 7.55
C LEU A 174 -9.76 5.69 7.77
N ASN A 175 -11.02 5.50 8.14
CA ASN A 175 -11.96 6.59 8.41
C ASN A 175 -11.57 7.42 9.64
N ILE A 176 -11.11 6.78 10.71
CA ILE A 176 -10.59 7.48 11.89
C ILE A 176 -9.37 8.33 11.51
N LEU A 177 -8.45 7.77 10.72
CA LEU A 177 -7.29 8.50 10.22
C LEU A 177 -7.71 9.67 9.32
N ALA A 178 -8.68 9.45 8.42
CA ALA A 178 -9.22 10.47 7.52
C ALA A 178 -9.90 11.61 8.30
N ALA A 179 -10.65 11.30 9.36
CA ALA A 179 -11.25 12.31 10.23
C ALA A 179 -10.19 13.15 10.96
N ALA A 180 -9.14 12.51 11.48
CA ALA A 180 -8.02 13.21 12.11
C ALA A 180 -7.25 14.08 11.10
N ALA A 181 -7.02 13.57 9.89
CA ALA A 181 -6.42 14.30 8.78
C ALA A 181 -7.28 15.51 8.38
N PHE A 182 -8.59 15.34 8.26
CA PHE A 182 -9.53 16.40 7.92
C PHE A 182 -9.53 17.53 8.96
N ALA A 183 -9.55 17.18 10.25
CA ALA A 183 -9.43 18.15 11.33
C ALA A 183 -8.12 18.95 11.25
N ALA A 184 -6.98 18.26 11.06
CA ALA A 184 -5.68 18.91 10.90
C ALA A 184 -5.65 19.83 9.68
N ASN A 185 -6.24 19.41 8.56
CA ASN A 185 -6.33 20.20 7.33
C ASN A 185 -7.07 21.51 7.55
N ILE A 186 -8.23 21.48 8.20
CA ILE A 186 -9.01 22.69 8.49
C ILE A 186 -8.25 23.61 9.46
N MET A 187 -7.62 23.05 10.50
CA MET A 187 -6.94 23.83 11.53
C MET A 187 -5.65 24.50 11.06
N SER A 188 -4.96 23.93 10.06
CA SER A 188 -3.61 24.34 9.69
C SER A 188 -3.41 24.60 8.21
N GLY A 189 -4.48 24.55 7.41
CA GLY A 189 -4.44 24.78 5.97
C GLY A 189 -3.66 23.72 5.19
N THR A 190 -3.43 22.54 5.78
CA THR A 190 -2.76 21.41 5.12
C THR A 190 -3.76 20.63 4.27
N ASN A 191 -3.25 19.66 3.48
CA ASN A 191 -4.11 18.83 2.63
C ASN A 191 -3.73 17.34 2.70
N TYR A 192 -3.72 16.81 3.91
CA TYR A 192 -3.60 15.38 4.17
C TYR A 192 -4.67 14.59 3.44
N MET A 193 -4.23 13.48 2.84
CA MET A 193 -5.07 12.54 2.09
C MET A 193 -5.90 13.20 0.97
N PHE A 194 -5.55 14.42 0.54
CA PHE A 194 -6.26 15.18 -0.49
C PHE A 194 -7.75 15.41 -0.17
N LEU A 195 -8.07 15.65 1.11
CA LEU A 195 -9.45 15.79 1.59
C LEU A 195 -10.04 17.19 1.40
N LEU A 196 -9.21 18.24 1.26
CA LEU A 196 -9.68 19.60 0.99
C LEU A 196 -9.60 19.95 -0.49
N HIS A 197 -8.56 19.48 -1.19
CA HIS A 197 -8.45 19.67 -2.62
C HIS A 197 -7.68 18.51 -3.27
N LYS A 198 -7.90 18.32 -4.56
CA LYS A 198 -7.22 17.31 -5.37
C LYS A 198 -5.75 17.71 -5.62
N PRO A 199 -4.85 16.73 -5.88
CA PRO A 199 -3.51 17.05 -6.35
C PRO A 199 -3.55 17.63 -7.77
N ASP A 200 -2.62 18.52 -8.09
CA ASP A 200 -2.48 19.09 -9.44
C ASP A 200 -1.98 18.06 -10.47
N SER A 201 -1.34 16.99 -10.00
CA SER A 201 -0.88 15.89 -10.83
C SER A 201 -2.03 14.99 -11.29
N PHE A 202 -1.97 14.50 -12.53
CA PHE A 202 -2.93 13.52 -13.04
C PHE A 202 -2.96 12.27 -12.16
N SER A 203 -4.15 11.90 -11.71
CA SER A 203 -4.39 10.74 -10.83
C SER A 203 -5.85 10.31 -10.95
N LEU A 204 -6.25 9.20 -10.33
CA LEU A 204 -7.68 8.83 -10.27
C LEU A 204 -8.55 9.96 -9.68
N LEU A 205 -8.00 10.78 -8.79
CA LEU A 205 -8.73 11.90 -8.20
C LEU A 205 -9.10 12.99 -9.22
N SER A 206 -8.32 13.15 -10.30
CA SER A 206 -8.55 14.23 -11.28
C SER A 206 -9.86 14.04 -12.07
N VAL A 207 -10.36 12.80 -12.18
CA VAL A 207 -11.61 12.50 -12.92
C VAL A 207 -12.86 12.46 -12.03
N LEU A 208 -12.70 12.58 -10.71
CA LEU A 208 -13.79 12.55 -9.74
C LEU A 208 -14.61 13.86 -9.74
N ALA A 209 -15.74 13.90 -9.03
CA ALA A 209 -16.57 15.09 -8.88
C ALA A 209 -15.84 16.28 -8.20
N PRO A 210 -16.38 17.51 -8.24
CA PRO A 210 -15.86 18.64 -7.46
C PRO A 210 -15.93 18.41 -5.95
N TRP A 211 -15.14 19.15 -5.19
CA TRP A 211 -15.24 19.16 -3.72
C TRP A 211 -16.62 19.72 -3.30
N PRO A 212 -17.32 19.14 -2.28
CA PRO A 212 -16.92 18.01 -1.44
C PRO A 212 -17.42 16.63 -1.93
N TYR A 213 -18.10 16.56 -3.08
CA TYR A 213 -18.78 15.33 -3.55
C TYR A 213 -17.83 14.16 -3.81
N TYR A 214 -16.60 14.42 -4.28
CA TYR A 214 -15.63 13.33 -4.47
C TYR A 214 -15.21 12.64 -3.17
N LEU A 215 -15.45 13.22 -2.00
CA LEU A 215 -15.19 12.53 -0.73
C LEU A 215 -16.08 11.31 -0.57
N ILE A 216 -17.34 11.39 -1.03
CA ILE A 216 -18.27 10.26 -1.07
C ILE A 216 -17.78 9.23 -2.09
N GLU A 217 -17.32 9.69 -3.26
CA GLU A 217 -16.76 8.80 -4.29
C GLU A 217 -15.49 8.09 -3.78
N LEU A 218 -14.62 8.78 -3.07
CA LEU A 218 -13.41 8.20 -2.46
C LEU A 218 -13.76 7.15 -1.40
N GLU A 219 -14.78 7.39 -0.57
CA GLU A 219 -15.23 6.44 0.44
C GLU A 219 -15.77 5.16 -0.22
N LEU A 220 -16.64 5.31 -1.23
CA LEU A 220 -17.20 4.19 -1.98
C LEU A 220 -16.12 3.43 -2.74
N LEU A 221 -15.25 4.13 -3.47
CA LEU A 221 -14.14 3.52 -4.21
C LEU A 221 -13.16 2.83 -3.26
N GLY A 222 -12.84 3.45 -2.13
CA GLY A 222 -11.99 2.87 -1.09
C GLY A 222 -12.56 1.56 -0.57
N PHE A 223 -13.86 1.52 -0.27
CA PHE A 223 -14.53 0.31 0.18
C PHE A 223 -14.56 -0.78 -0.90
N ILE A 224 -14.85 -0.42 -2.16
CA ILE A 224 -14.81 -1.34 -3.30
C ILE A 224 -13.41 -1.93 -3.48
N VAL A 225 -12.36 -1.12 -3.40
CA VAL A 225 -10.97 -1.59 -3.48
C VAL A 225 -10.66 -2.56 -2.33
N PHE A 226 -11.12 -2.26 -1.11
CA PHE A 226 -10.96 -3.18 0.03
C PHE A 226 -11.66 -4.51 -0.22
N LEU A 227 -12.88 -4.50 -0.77
CA LEU A 227 -13.60 -5.71 -1.16
C LEU A 227 -12.84 -6.51 -2.22
N LEU A 228 -12.29 -5.85 -3.24
CA LEU A 228 -11.48 -6.50 -4.28
C LEU A 228 -10.19 -7.12 -3.71
N ILE A 229 -9.49 -6.42 -2.82
CA ILE A 229 -8.31 -6.95 -2.11
C ILE A 229 -8.69 -8.17 -1.27
N TYR A 230 -9.81 -8.11 -0.55
CA TYR A 230 -10.31 -9.24 0.23
C TYR A 230 -10.67 -10.43 -0.65
N ALA A 231 -11.38 -10.20 -1.75
CA ALA A 231 -11.76 -11.22 -2.71
C ALA A 231 -10.53 -11.91 -3.29
N THR A 232 -9.60 -11.17 -3.87
CA THR A 232 -8.37 -11.72 -4.46
C THR A 232 -7.53 -12.53 -3.48
N THR A 233 -7.54 -12.19 -2.18
CA THR A 233 -6.82 -12.95 -1.16
C THR A 233 -7.56 -14.16 -0.60
N ASN A 234 -8.89 -14.21 -0.70
CA ASN A 234 -9.74 -15.23 -0.08
C ASN A 234 -10.54 -16.08 -1.06
N ILE A 235 -10.41 -15.84 -2.36
CA ILE A 235 -10.79 -16.80 -3.40
C ILE A 235 -9.96 -18.07 -3.14
N LYS A 236 -10.53 -19.03 -2.41
CA LYS A 236 -10.13 -20.44 -2.50
C LYS A 236 -10.14 -20.72 -3.98
N SER A 237 -8.96 -20.96 -4.56
CA SER A 237 -8.65 -20.75 -5.98
C SER A 237 -9.89 -20.84 -6.87
N LEU A 238 -10.14 -19.85 -7.71
CA LEU A 238 -11.17 -19.90 -8.75
C LEU A 238 -11.10 -21.27 -9.48
N VAL A 239 -9.88 -21.81 -9.60
CA VAL A 239 -9.54 -23.19 -9.99
C VAL A 239 -10.22 -24.28 -9.14
N SER A 240 -10.19 -24.24 -7.80
CA SER A 240 -10.86 -25.20 -6.91
C SER A 240 -12.39 -25.10 -6.97
N PHE A 241 -12.94 -23.90 -7.19
CA PHE A 241 -14.37 -23.68 -7.42
C PHE A 241 -14.79 -24.25 -8.78
N LEU A 242 -14.05 -23.93 -9.84
CA LEU A 242 -14.28 -24.45 -11.19
C LEU A 242 -14.05 -25.98 -11.27
N HIS A 243 -13.07 -26.51 -10.54
CA HIS A 243 -12.81 -27.95 -10.45
C HIS A 243 -13.93 -28.69 -9.70
N ARG A 244 -14.56 -28.07 -8.69
CA ARG A 244 -15.79 -28.58 -8.06
C ARG A 244 -17.00 -28.51 -9.00
N PHE A 245 -17.06 -27.48 -9.84
CA PHE A 245 -18.13 -27.29 -10.81
C PHE A 245 -18.04 -28.32 -11.96
N TRP A 246 -16.83 -28.60 -12.45
CA TRP A 246 -16.57 -29.54 -13.53
C TRP A 246 -16.68 -31.02 -13.12
N LYS A 247 -16.45 -31.36 -11.85
CA LYS A 247 -16.60 -32.73 -11.33
C LYS A 247 -18.00 -33.10 -10.83
N ARG A 248 -19.04 -32.28 -11.07
CA ARG A 248 -20.42 -32.72 -10.81
C ARG A 248 -20.77 -33.84 -11.81
N PRO A 249 -21.02 -35.09 -11.38
CA PRO A 249 -21.49 -36.11 -12.29
C PRO A 249 -22.83 -35.66 -12.85
N TRP A 250 -22.98 -35.72 -14.17
CA TRP A 250 -24.28 -35.57 -14.83
C TRP A 250 -25.14 -36.76 -14.36
N VAL A 251 -26.00 -36.54 -13.37
CA VAL A 251 -27.00 -37.52 -12.99
C VAL A 251 -28.02 -37.49 -14.12
N SER A 252 -27.94 -38.47 -15.03
CA SER A 252 -28.97 -38.66 -16.02
C SER A 252 -30.31 -38.90 -15.31
N PRO A 253 -31.41 -38.28 -15.76
CA PRO A 253 -32.73 -38.60 -15.24
C PRO A 253 -32.96 -40.10 -15.43
N LYS A 254 -33.22 -40.83 -14.34
CA LYS A 254 -33.64 -42.24 -14.42
C LYS A 254 -34.85 -42.31 -15.35
N GLN A 255 -34.74 -43.09 -16.42
CA GLN A 255 -35.89 -43.50 -17.20
C GLN A 255 -36.76 -44.38 -16.29
N ASP A 256 -37.91 -43.85 -15.85
CA ASP A 256 -38.97 -44.62 -15.24
C ASP A 256 -39.55 -45.58 -16.30
N ILE A 257 -38.96 -46.76 -16.41
CA ILE A 257 -39.61 -47.90 -17.04
C ILE A 257 -40.66 -48.39 -16.05
N LYS A 258 -41.88 -47.88 -16.17
CA LYS A 258 -43.07 -48.56 -15.63
C LYS A 258 -43.43 -49.70 -16.57
N GLY A 259 -43.05 -50.90 -16.19
CA GLY A 259 -43.72 -52.12 -16.67
C GLY A 259 -45.11 -52.22 -16.02
N GLY A 260 -46.10 -52.66 -16.78
CA GLY A 260 -47.44 -52.97 -16.26
C GLY A 260 -48.47 -53.25 -17.35
N VAL A 261 -48.57 -54.55 -17.68
CA VAL A 261 -49.66 -55.30 -18.36
C VAL A 261 -49.85 -55.05 -19.86
#